data_AF-A0A9P7CN96-F1
#
_entry.id   AF-A0A9P7CN96-F1
#
_cell.length_a   1.000
_cell.length_b   1.000
_cell.length_c   1.000
_cell.angle_alpha   90.00
_cell.angle_beta   90.00
_cell.angle_gamma   90.00
#
_symmetry.space_group_name_H-M   'P 1'
#
loop_
_entity.id
_entity.type
_entity.pdbx_description
1 polymer ?
#
loop_
_entity_poly.entity_id
_entity_poly.type
_entity_poly.pdbx_seq_one_letter_code
_entity_poly.pdbx_strand_id
1 'polypeptide(L)'
;MEQVYLSYFLVFKYYLKDDNLWSEINSIKHIKFTGLKGASKELFEQIIKGSTDDNGIMNKKKKLEKSICKMKMELLDEDCKDEELMEIIEVLQLVAIYCIDESSHNSTKSEMSYYKDVSRILEIIMRNTSFKLKDDENVSQITKDVCSKIQKQFKTNIAMSGRKIDLLTEASGLEVSANEWKKNVSKQIADKQQSKNARINKAILNFWHTLPMQERHKTNMCTLSMGWIGESGYMFTVTTLPTLTETDFDNILDSLLPDGTPIASLKTKWFREPQLPHSSTFPASYPRASPTAWRLFWKASIPHRAYTLLWRLYHHKMPCKERLHQLIPTRFPEPDCVYCGGVDSEEHFVWSCPFKHEIWQTISSRFFVDPTKLTYNLIHLPPSSDVEVAPSLSVTYLDIIASVLLSLWQLHWKFIFEDHQFWPQEVVARATRQILKIHKENNSRLLQG
;
A
#
# COMPACT_ATOMS: atom_id res chain seq x y z
N MET A 1 -12.41 -12.27 13.73
CA MET A 1 -13.07 -11.28 12.84
C MET A 1 -13.28 -9.92 13.52
N GLU A 2 -13.50 -9.86 14.83
CA GLU A 2 -13.61 -8.59 15.58
C GLU A 2 -12.33 -7.73 15.59
N GLN A 3 -11.13 -8.31 15.55
CA GLN A 3 -9.89 -7.57 15.82
C GLN A 3 -9.49 -6.46 14.81
N VAL A 4 -9.91 -6.53 13.53
CA VAL A 4 -9.46 -5.54 12.52
C VAL A 4 -10.45 -4.38 12.37
N TYR A 5 -11.75 -4.63 12.55
CA TYR A 5 -12.75 -3.55 12.59
C TYR A 5 -12.62 -2.71 13.86
N LEU A 6 -12.24 -3.33 14.99
CA LEU A 6 -12.05 -2.61 16.25
C LEU A 6 -10.89 -1.60 16.20
N SER A 7 -9.80 -1.79 15.45
CA SER A 7 -8.65 -0.88 15.58
C SER A 7 -8.91 0.55 15.08
N TYR A 8 -9.64 0.74 13.98
CA TYR A 8 -9.99 2.08 13.50
C TYR A 8 -11.20 2.67 14.25
N PHE A 9 -12.20 1.84 14.57
CA PHE A 9 -13.39 2.27 15.32
C PHE A 9 -13.05 2.66 16.75
N LEU A 10 -12.09 1.97 17.40
CA LEU A 10 -11.58 2.34 18.72
C LEU A 10 -10.79 3.64 18.67
N VAL A 11 -10.02 3.90 17.60
CA VAL A 11 -9.32 5.17 17.43
C VAL A 11 -10.33 6.30 17.32
N PHE A 12 -11.34 6.17 16.45
CA PHE A 12 -12.40 7.18 16.35
C PHE A 12 -13.16 7.29 17.67
N LYS A 13 -13.57 6.21 18.32
CA LYS A 13 -14.28 6.23 19.60
C LYS A 13 -13.47 6.80 20.76
N TYR A 14 -12.15 6.59 20.74
CA TYR A 14 -11.25 7.16 21.74
C TYR A 14 -11.14 8.68 21.59
N TYR A 15 -11.19 9.20 20.35
CA TYR A 15 -11.06 10.63 20.09
C TYR A 15 -12.40 11.38 20.05
N LEU A 16 -13.42 10.82 19.40
CA LEU A 16 -14.82 11.26 19.49
C LEU A 16 -15.35 10.88 20.86
N LYS A 17 -15.16 11.74 21.87
CA LYS A 17 -15.77 11.59 23.19
C LYS A 17 -17.25 12.00 23.18
N ASP A 18 -18.00 11.47 22.22
CA ASP A 18 -19.43 11.73 22.06
C ASP A 18 -20.21 10.43 22.32
N ASP A 19 -20.54 10.22 23.59
CA ASP A 19 -21.28 9.04 24.04
C ASP A 19 -22.67 8.95 23.40
N ASN A 20 -23.28 10.09 23.03
CA ASN A 20 -24.57 10.12 22.37
C ASN A 20 -24.45 9.63 20.93
N LEU A 21 -23.47 10.14 20.17
CA LEU A 21 -23.18 9.66 18.83
C LEU A 21 -22.86 8.17 18.84
N TRP A 22 -22.03 7.69 19.77
CA TRP A 22 -21.69 6.27 19.82
C TRP A 22 -22.86 5.40 20.26
N SER A 23 -23.71 5.88 21.17
CA SER A 23 -24.98 5.22 21.51
C SER A 23 -25.89 5.14 20.29
N GLU A 24 -25.99 6.22 19.50
CA GLU A 24 -26.77 6.27 18.27
C GLU A 24 -26.21 5.31 17.22
N ILE A 25 -24.89 5.31 16.98
CA ILE A 25 -24.20 4.37 16.07
C ILE A 25 -24.46 2.91 16.48
N ASN A 26 -24.37 2.60 17.78
CA ASN A 26 -24.66 1.25 18.30
C ASN A 26 -26.16 0.92 18.20
N SER A 27 -27.03 1.93 18.17
CA SER A 27 -28.49 1.77 18.01
C SER A 27 -28.92 1.65 16.55
N ILE A 28 -28.05 1.97 15.58
CA ILE A 28 -28.34 1.82 14.16
C ILE A 28 -28.73 0.37 13.93
N LYS A 29 -29.97 0.18 13.48
CA LYS A 29 -30.51 -1.15 13.21
C LYS A 29 -29.58 -1.84 12.22
N HIS A 30 -28.83 -2.83 12.70
CA HIS A 30 -28.28 -3.83 11.81
C HIS A 30 -29.45 -4.37 11.00
N ILE A 31 -29.30 -4.39 9.67
CA ILE A 31 -30.30 -5.00 8.82
C ILE A 31 -30.52 -6.41 9.35
N LYS A 32 -31.71 -6.65 9.87
CA LYS A 32 -32.12 -7.98 10.31
C LYS A 32 -32.34 -8.78 9.04
N PHE A 33 -31.30 -9.48 8.62
CA PHE A 33 -31.46 -10.55 7.65
C PHE A 33 -32.34 -11.60 8.31
N THR A 34 -33.50 -11.89 7.71
CA THR A 34 -34.41 -12.93 8.19
C THR A 34 -33.79 -14.33 8.08
N GLY A 35 -32.67 -14.44 7.36
CA GLY A 35 -31.94 -15.69 7.14
C GLY A 35 -32.73 -16.65 6.26
N LEU A 36 -32.36 -17.93 6.31
CA LEU A 36 -33.11 -19.02 5.70
C LEU A 36 -34.50 -19.13 6.34
N LYS A 37 -35.52 -19.49 5.55
CA LYS A 37 -36.84 -19.87 6.10
C LYS A 37 -36.71 -21.07 7.04
N GLY A 38 -37.76 -21.34 7.84
CA GLY A 38 -37.75 -22.43 8.83
C GLY A 38 -37.33 -23.78 8.24
N ALA A 39 -38.05 -24.25 7.21
CA ALA A 39 -37.76 -25.52 6.55
C ALA A 39 -36.36 -25.55 5.90
N SER A 40 -35.99 -24.47 5.22
CA SER A 40 -34.65 -24.26 4.64
C SER A 40 -33.53 -24.37 5.67
N LYS A 41 -33.72 -23.76 6.83
CA LYS A 41 -32.77 -23.78 7.95
C LYS A 41 -32.65 -25.18 8.53
N GLU A 42 -33.78 -25.85 8.75
CA GLU A 42 -33.81 -27.24 9.23
C GLU A 42 -33.08 -28.17 8.26
N LEU A 43 -33.33 -28.04 6.96
CA LEU A 43 -32.65 -28.80 5.91
C LEU A 43 -31.14 -28.56 5.93
N PHE A 44 -30.71 -27.29 5.98
CA PHE A 44 -29.30 -26.93 6.09
C PHE A 44 -28.66 -27.57 7.34
N GLU A 45 -29.28 -27.44 8.51
CA GLU A 45 -28.78 -28.00 9.76
C GLU A 45 -28.70 -29.54 9.71
N GLN A 46 -29.68 -30.21 9.10
CA GLN A 46 -29.67 -31.66 8.88
C GLN A 46 -28.51 -32.08 7.99
N ILE A 47 -28.28 -31.37 6.87
CA ILE A 47 -27.16 -31.66 5.96
C ILE A 47 -25.83 -31.54 6.69
N ILE A 48 -25.63 -30.42 7.42
CA ILE A 48 -24.41 -30.15 8.17
C ILE A 48 -24.20 -31.20 9.26
N LYS A 49 -25.21 -31.52 10.07
CA LYS A 49 -25.13 -32.55 11.11
C LYS A 49 -24.82 -33.93 10.53
N GLY A 50 -25.39 -34.27 9.36
CA GLY A 50 -25.09 -35.51 8.65
C GLY A 50 -23.67 -35.59 8.09
N SER A 51 -22.94 -34.48 8.09
CA SER A 51 -21.58 -34.37 7.54
C SER A 51 -20.45 -34.32 8.60
N THR A 52 -20.79 -34.15 9.89
CA THR A 52 -19.83 -34.14 11.02
C THR A 52 -19.55 -35.55 11.57
N ASP A 53 -18.34 -35.80 12.10
CA ASP A 53 -18.06 -37.01 12.90
C ASP A 53 -18.43 -36.85 14.38
N ASP A 54 -18.28 -37.91 15.18
CA ASP A 54 -18.64 -37.95 16.62
C ASP A 54 -17.88 -36.92 17.48
N ASN A 55 -16.78 -36.35 16.97
CA ASN A 55 -15.99 -35.30 17.61
C ASN A 55 -16.35 -33.89 17.10
N GLY A 56 -17.37 -33.75 16.24
CA GLY A 56 -17.75 -32.49 15.60
C GLY A 56 -16.77 -32.02 14.53
N ILE A 57 -15.81 -32.86 14.13
CA ILE A 57 -14.81 -32.53 13.12
C ILE A 57 -15.33 -33.01 11.77
N MET A 58 -15.57 -32.07 10.87
CA MET A 58 -15.95 -32.41 9.51
C MET A 58 -14.80 -33.15 8.80
N ASN A 59 -15.07 -34.31 8.20
CA ASN A 59 -14.20 -34.94 7.22
C ASN A 59 -14.77 -34.63 5.83
N LYS A 60 -14.32 -33.49 5.28
CA LYS A 60 -15.21 -32.37 4.89
C LYS A 60 -15.98 -32.55 3.59
N LYS A 61 -15.41 -33.17 2.54
CA LYS A 61 -16.05 -33.12 1.23
C LYS A 61 -16.99 -34.29 0.97
N LYS A 62 -16.48 -35.52 1.05
CA LYS A 62 -17.26 -36.73 0.70
C LYS A 62 -18.48 -36.95 1.60
N LYS A 63 -18.38 -36.67 2.91
CA LYS A 63 -19.52 -36.81 3.83
C LYS A 63 -20.58 -35.75 3.58
N LEU A 64 -20.16 -34.51 3.30
CA LEU A 64 -21.07 -33.43 2.92
C LEU A 64 -21.79 -33.75 1.61
N GLU A 65 -21.05 -34.17 0.57
CA GLU A 65 -21.62 -34.60 -0.70
C GLU A 65 -22.63 -35.74 -0.52
N LYS A 66 -22.31 -36.76 0.30
CA LYS A 66 -23.24 -37.86 0.60
C LYS A 66 -24.53 -37.35 1.27
N SER A 67 -24.39 -36.45 2.23
CA SER A 67 -25.52 -35.84 2.96
C SER A 67 -26.42 -35.02 2.01
N ILE A 68 -25.81 -34.20 1.15
CA ILE A 68 -26.48 -33.42 0.10
C ILE A 68 -27.23 -34.35 -0.86
N CYS A 69 -26.58 -35.39 -1.38
CA CYS A 69 -27.22 -36.34 -2.31
C CYS A 69 -28.42 -37.04 -1.68
N LYS A 70 -28.30 -37.46 -0.41
CA LYS A 70 -29.39 -38.11 0.32
C LYS A 70 -30.61 -37.17 0.42
N MET A 71 -30.41 -35.95 0.92
CA MET A 71 -31.49 -34.99 1.10
C MET A 71 -32.10 -34.55 -0.23
N LYS A 72 -31.28 -34.43 -1.28
CA LYS A 72 -31.77 -34.14 -2.64
C LYS A 72 -32.69 -35.24 -3.14
N MET A 73 -32.33 -36.51 -2.93
CA MET A 73 -33.19 -37.64 -3.33
C MET A 73 -34.51 -37.63 -2.58
N GLU A 74 -34.50 -37.40 -1.26
CA GLU A 74 -35.71 -37.32 -0.44
C GLU A 74 -36.66 -36.22 -0.95
N LEU A 75 -36.15 -35.01 -1.25
CA LEU A 75 -36.95 -33.92 -1.81
C LEU A 75 -37.53 -34.24 -3.20
N LEU A 76 -36.78 -34.97 -4.03
CA LEU A 76 -37.24 -35.38 -5.37
C LEU A 76 -38.31 -36.47 -5.30
N ASP A 77 -38.14 -37.45 -4.40
CA ASP A 77 -39.09 -38.54 -4.19
C ASP A 77 -40.44 -38.00 -3.63
N GLU A 78 -40.38 -36.92 -2.85
CA GLU A 78 -41.56 -36.22 -2.31
C GLU A 78 -42.24 -35.24 -3.30
N ASP A 79 -41.72 -35.11 -4.54
CA ASP A 79 -42.17 -34.10 -5.52
C ASP A 79 -42.20 -32.68 -4.91
N CYS A 80 -41.15 -32.33 -4.14
CA CYS A 80 -41.07 -31.06 -3.43
C CYS A 80 -41.11 -29.87 -4.40
N LYS A 81 -42.04 -28.94 -4.15
CA LYS A 81 -42.24 -27.73 -4.97
C LYS A 81 -41.62 -26.48 -4.36
N ASP A 82 -40.95 -26.60 -3.21
CA ASP A 82 -40.27 -25.46 -2.58
C ASP A 82 -38.92 -25.23 -3.25
N GLU A 83 -38.88 -24.20 -4.10
CA GLU A 83 -37.69 -23.81 -4.85
C GLU A 83 -36.50 -23.47 -3.93
N GLU A 84 -36.74 -22.93 -2.73
CA GLU A 84 -35.67 -22.53 -1.80
C GLU A 84 -34.95 -23.74 -1.21
N LEU A 85 -35.67 -24.83 -0.94
CA LEU A 85 -35.08 -26.08 -0.45
C LEU A 85 -34.12 -26.68 -1.48
N MET A 86 -34.53 -26.68 -2.75
CA MET A 86 -33.68 -27.14 -3.85
C MET A 86 -32.50 -26.19 -4.10
N GLU A 87 -32.71 -24.88 -3.97
CA GLU A 87 -31.66 -23.88 -4.11
C GLU A 87 -30.54 -24.07 -3.07
N ILE A 88 -30.90 -24.35 -1.80
CA ILE A 88 -29.92 -24.62 -0.74
C ILE A 88 -29.08 -25.85 -1.04
N ILE A 89 -29.71 -26.91 -1.55
CA ILE A 89 -29.01 -28.12 -2.00
C ILE A 89 -28.00 -27.78 -3.09
N GLU A 90 -28.40 -27.00 -4.10
CA GLU A 90 -27.51 -26.57 -5.18
C GLU A 90 -26.35 -25.70 -4.67
N VAL A 91 -26.63 -24.74 -3.79
CA VAL A 91 -25.62 -23.87 -3.17
C VAL A 91 -24.61 -24.69 -2.38
N LEU A 92 -25.07 -25.60 -1.51
CA LEU A 92 -24.20 -26.45 -0.70
C LEU A 92 -23.35 -27.39 -1.57
N GLN A 93 -23.90 -27.88 -2.69
CA GLN A 93 -23.15 -28.67 -3.66
C GLN A 93 -22.00 -27.87 -4.26
N LEU A 94 -22.24 -26.61 -4.65
CA LEU A 94 -21.18 -25.73 -5.15
C LEU A 94 -20.13 -25.40 -4.09
N VAL A 95 -20.55 -25.18 -2.84
CA VAL A 95 -19.63 -24.99 -1.71
C VAL A 95 -18.72 -26.22 -1.55
N ALA A 96 -19.27 -27.42 -1.60
CA ALA A 96 -18.49 -28.66 -1.51
C ALA A 96 -17.49 -28.80 -2.67
N ILE A 97 -17.87 -28.37 -3.88
CA ILE A 97 -17.02 -28.46 -5.08
C ILE A 97 -15.87 -27.45 -5.04
N TYR A 98 -16.18 -26.17 -4.84
CA TYR A 98 -15.25 -25.06 -5.06
C TYR A 98 -14.59 -24.51 -3.79
N CYS A 99 -15.31 -24.55 -2.66
CA CYS A 99 -14.85 -23.91 -1.42
C CYS A 99 -14.18 -24.90 -0.46
N ILE A 100 -14.41 -26.21 -0.63
CA ILE A 100 -13.79 -27.27 0.17
C ILE A 100 -12.73 -27.98 -0.70
N ASP A 101 -11.46 -27.65 -0.44
CA ASP A 101 -10.30 -28.26 -1.09
C ASP A 101 -9.60 -29.24 -0.12
N GLU A 102 -9.52 -30.51 -0.49
CA GLU A 102 -8.79 -31.55 0.28
C GLU A 102 -7.29 -31.61 -0.09
N SER A 103 -6.85 -30.87 -1.12
CA SER A 103 -5.56 -31.07 -1.80
C SER A 103 -4.56 -29.90 -1.69
N SER A 104 -4.86 -28.84 -0.94
CA SER A 104 -4.04 -27.62 -0.95
C SER A 104 -2.76 -27.75 -0.12
N HIS A 105 -1.67 -28.10 -0.80
CA HIS A 105 -0.32 -27.81 -0.35
C HIS A 105 -0.05 -26.29 -0.42
N ASN A 106 0.01 -25.64 0.75
CA ASN A 106 0.87 -24.48 1.08
C ASN A 106 0.90 -23.21 0.19
N SER A 107 -0.11 -22.89 -0.63
CA SER A 107 -0.20 -21.56 -1.26
C SER A 107 -1.47 -20.81 -0.88
N THR A 108 -1.31 -19.62 -0.29
CA THR A 108 -2.43 -18.70 -0.01
C THR A 108 -3.06 -18.20 -1.31
N LYS A 109 -4.37 -18.42 -1.50
CA LYS A 109 -5.12 -17.91 -2.66
C LYS A 109 -5.28 -16.38 -2.57
N SER A 110 -5.44 -15.72 -3.71
CA SER A 110 -5.73 -14.27 -3.76
C SER A 110 -7.22 -13.98 -3.53
N GLU A 111 -7.59 -12.75 -3.15
CA GLU A 111 -9.00 -12.33 -2.98
C GLU A 111 -9.83 -12.61 -4.24
N MET A 112 -9.26 -12.31 -5.41
CA MET A 112 -9.88 -12.56 -6.71
C MET A 112 -10.08 -14.06 -6.98
N SER A 113 -9.17 -14.92 -6.49
CA SER A 113 -9.32 -16.37 -6.62
C SER A 113 -10.49 -16.87 -5.77
N TYR A 114 -10.61 -16.38 -4.54
CA TYR A 114 -11.76 -16.72 -3.69
C TYR A 114 -13.08 -16.20 -4.25
N TYR A 115 -13.09 -14.98 -4.82
CA TYR A 115 -14.29 -14.47 -5.49
C TYR A 115 -14.76 -15.40 -6.62
N LYS A 116 -13.84 -15.90 -7.45
CA LYS A 116 -14.18 -16.86 -8.52
C LYS A 116 -14.79 -18.16 -8.00
N ASP A 117 -14.34 -18.64 -6.84
CA ASP A 117 -14.91 -19.84 -6.21
C ASP A 117 -16.37 -19.59 -5.76
N VAL A 118 -16.71 -18.36 -5.35
CA VAL A 118 -18.06 -18.01 -4.88
C VAL A 118 -18.98 -17.38 -5.94
N SER A 119 -18.47 -16.94 -7.10
CA SER A 119 -19.28 -16.23 -8.10
C SER A 119 -20.44 -17.09 -8.62
N ARG A 120 -20.21 -18.40 -8.80
CA ARG A 120 -21.25 -19.37 -9.17
C ARG A 120 -22.31 -19.53 -8.11
N ILE A 121 -21.95 -19.43 -6.83
CA ILE A 121 -22.93 -19.47 -5.73
C ILE A 121 -23.85 -18.26 -5.81
N LEU A 122 -23.29 -17.07 -6.09
CA LEU A 122 -24.08 -15.85 -6.25
C LEU A 122 -25.04 -15.92 -7.44
N GLU A 123 -24.65 -16.56 -8.55
CA GLU A 123 -25.55 -16.78 -9.70
C GLU A 123 -26.77 -17.63 -9.34
N ILE A 124 -26.60 -18.63 -8.46
CA ILE A 124 -27.73 -19.44 -7.97
C ILE A 124 -28.62 -18.60 -7.05
N ILE A 125 -28.04 -17.92 -6.07
CA ILE A 125 -28.78 -17.10 -5.10
C ILE A 125 -29.57 -15.97 -5.76
N MET A 126 -29.03 -15.42 -6.85
CA MET A 126 -29.67 -14.33 -7.59
C MET A 126 -30.57 -14.83 -8.72
N ARG A 127 -30.68 -16.15 -8.92
CA ARG A 127 -31.51 -16.74 -9.98
C ARG A 127 -32.97 -16.30 -9.77
N ASN A 128 -33.65 -16.01 -10.88
CA ASN A 128 -35.05 -15.56 -10.88
C ASN A 128 -35.32 -14.25 -10.10
N THR A 129 -34.28 -13.51 -9.70
CA THR A 129 -34.42 -12.17 -9.11
C THR A 129 -34.24 -11.08 -10.18
N SER A 130 -34.53 -9.83 -9.82
CA SER A 130 -34.24 -8.67 -10.68
C SER A 130 -32.77 -8.26 -10.67
N PHE A 131 -31.92 -8.91 -9.87
CA PHE A 131 -30.51 -8.61 -9.76
C PHE A 131 -29.73 -9.22 -10.93
N LYS A 132 -28.82 -8.42 -11.49
CA LYS A 132 -27.91 -8.80 -12.56
C LYS A 132 -26.48 -8.64 -12.07
N LEU A 133 -25.70 -9.70 -12.15
CA LEU A 133 -24.27 -9.70 -11.85
C LEU A 133 -23.51 -9.38 -13.13
N LYS A 134 -22.77 -8.27 -13.15
CA LYS A 134 -21.83 -7.92 -14.23
C LYS A 134 -20.42 -8.22 -13.75
N ASP A 135 -20.00 -9.46 -13.98
CA ASP A 135 -18.67 -10.01 -13.68
C ASP A 135 -17.74 -9.82 -14.89
N ASP A 136 -17.26 -8.59 -15.07
CA ASP A 136 -16.24 -8.19 -16.04
C ASP A 136 -15.72 -6.78 -15.64
N GLU A 137 -14.62 -6.28 -16.23
CA GLU A 137 -14.10 -4.93 -15.96
C GLU A 137 -15.08 -3.82 -16.40
N ASN A 138 -16.11 -3.59 -15.60
CA ASN A 138 -17.17 -2.62 -15.85
C ASN A 138 -16.81 -1.27 -15.24
N VAL A 139 -17.14 -0.19 -15.94
CA VAL A 139 -16.96 1.17 -15.41
C VAL A 139 -18.23 1.58 -14.68
N SER A 140 -18.14 1.87 -13.38
CA SER A 140 -19.26 2.42 -12.63
C SER A 140 -19.63 3.80 -13.15
N GLN A 141 -20.85 3.94 -13.65
CA GLN A 141 -21.41 5.19 -14.15
C GLN A 141 -21.64 6.16 -13.00
N ILE A 142 -22.04 5.66 -11.82
CA ILE A 142 -22.20 6.51 -10.62
C ILE A 142 -20.88 7.20 -10.26
N THR A 143 -19.76 6.46 -10.26
CA THR A 143 -18.46 7.08 -9.98
C THR A 143 -18.07 8.09 -11.05
N LYS A 144 -18.38 7.82 -12.33
CA LYS A 144 -18.14 8.74 -13.45
C LYS A 144 -18.93 10.05 -13.29
N ASP A 145 -20.17 9.97 -12.83
CA ASP A 145 -21.03 11.13 -12.58
C ASP A 145 -20.51 11.96 -11.40
N VAL A 146 -20.08 11.32 -10.31
CA VAL A 146 -19.43 12.00 -9.18
C VAL A 146 -18.17 12.73 -9.63
N CYS A 147 -17.32 12.07 -10.43
CA CYS A 147 -16.11 12.67 -10.98
C CYS A 147 -16.42 13.90 -11.84
N SER A 148 -17.45 13.81 -12.68
CA SER A 148 -17.90 14.92 -13.53
C SER A 148 -18.42 16.10 -12.71
N LYS A 149 -19.13 15.84 -11.61
CA LYS A 149 -19.59 16.90 -10.68
C LYS A 149 -18.43 17.61 -10.00
N ILE A 150 -17.45 16.85 -9.49
CA ILE A 150 -16.24 17.41 -8.85
C ILE A 150 -15.46 18.25 -9.85
N GLN A 151 -15.29 17.77 -11.09
CA GLN A 151 -14.60 18.52 -12.14
C GLN A 151 -15.25 19.88 -12.41
N LYS A 152 -16.59 19.92 -12.49
CA LYS A 152 -17.36 21.16 -12.65
C LYS A 152 -17.20 22.09 -11.44
N GLN A 153 -17.29 21.55 -10.23
CA GLN A 153 -17.19 22.33 -8.99
C GLN A 153 -15.82 22.99 -8.81
N PHE A 154 -14.73 22.25 -9.10
CA PHE A 154 -13.36 22.72 -8.87
C PHE A 154 -12.66 23.21 -10.15
N LYS A 155 -13.38 23.28 -11.29
CA LYS A 155 -12.87 23.74 -12.59
C LYS A 155 -11.55 23.07 -13.01
N THR A 156 -11.44 21.76 -12.80
CA THR A 156 -10.21 21.02 -13.13
C THR A 156 -10.23 20.52 -14.58
N ASN A 157 -9.08 20.56 -15.26
CA ASN A 157 -8.92 20.05 -16.64
C ASN A 157 -8.47 18.58 -16.69
N ILE A 158 -8.60 17.85 -15.59
CA ILE A 158 -8.15 16.45 -15.51
C ILE A 158 -9.23 15.56 -16.10
N ALA A 159 -8.88 14.76 -17.11
CA ALA A 159 -9.75 13.72 -17.64
C ALA A 159 -9.97 12.66 -16.56
N MET A 160 -11.14 12.70 -15.92
CA MET A 160 -11.52 11.74 -14.88
C MET A 160 -12.34 10.62 -15.53
N SER A 161 -11.86 9.38 -15.47
CA SER A 161 -12.63 8.21 -15.86
C SER A 161 -13.39 7.64 -14.67
N GLY A 162 -14.54 7.02 -14.94
CA GLY A 162 -15.23 6.20 -13.94
C GLY A 162 -14.34 5.04 -13.51
N ARG A 163 -14.59 4.54 -12.31
CA ARG A 163 -13.77 3.46 -11.75
C ARG A 163 -14.13 2.13 -12.39
N LYS A 164 -13.11 1.36 -12.80
CA LYS A 164 -13.27 -0.04 -13.21
C LYS A 164 -13.52 -0.93 -11.99
N ILE A 165 -14.52 -1.77 -12.08
CA ILE A 165 -15.04 -2.65 -11.02
C ILE A 165 -15.02 -4.08 -11.56
N ASP A 166 -14.65 -5.05 -10.72
CA ASP A 166 -14.61 -6.46 -11.11
C ASP A 166 -16.01 -7.07 -11.11
N LEU A 167 -16.79 -6.83 -10.04
CA LEU A 167 -18.21 -7.20 -9.96
C LEU A 167 -19.07 -5.98 -9.68
N LEU A 168 -19.93 -5.64 -10.65
CA LEU A 168 -21.00 -4.67 -10.47
C LEU A 168 -22.34 -5.40 -10.43
N THR A 169 -23.10 -5.25 -9.34
CA THR A 169 -24.47 -5.75 -9.25
C THR A 169 -25.43 -4.64 -9.61
N GLU A 170 -26.41 -4.95 -10.45
CA GLU A 170 -27.48 -4.02 -10.84
C GLU A 170 -28.85 -4.61 -10.55
N ALA A 171 -29.82 -3.76 -10.23
CA ALA A 171 -31.23 -4.13 -10.18
C ALA A 171 -32.03 -3.06 -10.92
N SER A 172 -32.89 -3.48 -11.85
CA SER A 172 -33.72 -2.56 -12.63
C SER A 172 -32.94 -1.43 -13.32
N GLY A 173 -31.71 -1.70 -13.77
CA GLY A 173 -30.83 -0.73 -14.44
C GLY A 173 -30.10 0.25 -13.51
N LEU A 174 -30.22 0.07 -12.19
CA LEU A 174 -29.50 0.86 -11.20
C LEU A 174 -28.37 0.03 -10.58
N GLU A 175 -27.20 0.63 -10.39
CA GLU A 175 -26.10 0.03 -9.62
C GLU A 175 -26.54 -0.14 -8.16
N VAL A 176 -26.26 -1.32 -7.58
CA VAL A 176 -26.63 -1.64 -6.19
C VAL A 176 -25.48 -2.09 -5.31
N SER A 177 -24.43 -2.62 -5.93
CA SER A 177 -23.21 -3.05 -5.26
C SER A 177 -22.04 -2.98 -6.23
N ALA A 178 -20.87 -2.59 -5.73
CA ALA A 178 -19.64 -2.62 -6.51
C ALA A 178 -18.51 -3.26 -5.70
N ASN A 179 -17.78 -4.21 -6.28
CA ASN A 179 -16.71 -4.93 -5.61
C ASN A 179 -15.49 -5.03 -6.53
N GLU A 180 -14.33 -4.64 -6.01
CA GLU A 180 -13.04 -4.71 -6.69
C GLU A 180 -12.05 -5.45 -5.78
N TRP A 181 -11.34 -6.44 -6.31
CA TRP A 181 -10.41 -7.32 -5.60
C TRP A 181 -9.03 -7.30 -6.24
N LYS A 182 -7.99 -7.62 -5.47
CA LYS A 182 -6.62 -7.64 -5.99
C LYS A 182 -6.02 -9.04 -6.01
N LYS A 183 -5.23 -9.31 -7.06
CA LYS A 183 -4.46 -10.55 -7.24
C LYS A 183 -3.07 -10.39 -6.61
N ASN A 184 -2.71 -11.30 -5.71
CA ASN A 184 -1.35 -11.44 -5.16
C ASN A 184 -0.72 -10.14 -4.63
N VAL A 185 -1.47 -9.37 -3.84
CA VAL A 185 -1.00 -8.11 -3.25
C VAL A 185 -0.68 -8.26 -1.77
N SER A 186 0.13 -7.34 -1.23
CA SER A 186 0.38 -7.27 0.21
C SER A 186 -0.89 -6.92 0.99
N LYS A 187 -0.96 -7.34 2.27
CA LYS A 187 -2.08 -7.02 3.17
C LYS A 187 -2.41 -5.53 3.20
N GLN A 188 -1.40 -4.65 3.22
CA GLN A 188 -1.62 -3.19 3.19
C GLN A 188 -2.34 -2.70 1.93
N ILE A 189 -2.09 -3.34 0.78
CA ILE A 189 -2.78 -3.00 -0.48
C ILE A 189 -4.21 -3.54 -0.45
N ALA A 190 -4.42 -4.74 0.08
CA ALA A 190 -5.75 -5.32 0.29
C ALA A 190 -6.62 -4.45 1.23
N ASP A 191 -6.07 -4.02 2.37
CA ASP A 191 -6.77 -3.14 3.33
C ASP A 191 -7.17 -1.79 2.67
N LYS A 192 -6.27 -1.22 1.86
CA LYS A 192 -6.58 -0.02 1.06
C LYS A 192 -7.67 -0.28 0.02
N GLN A 193 -7.76 -1.50 -0.51
CA GLN A 193 -8.80 -1.91 -1.45
C GLN A 193 -10.17 -2.02 -0.80
N GLN A 194 -10.26 -2.54 0.42
CA GLN A 194 -11.52 -2.56 1.18
C GLN A 194 -12.10 -1.15 1.38
N SER A 195 -11.23 -0.20 1.74
CA SER A 195 -11.61 1.22 1.86
C SER A 195 -12.11 1.82 0.54
N LYS A 196 -11.59 1.35 -0.61
CA LYS A 196 -12.06 1.78 -1.93
C LYS A 196 -13.46 1.22 -2.22
N ASN A 197 -13.69 -0.06 -1.94
CA ASN A 197 -15.01 -0.70 -2.11
C ASN A 197 -16.07 0.03 -1.26
N ALA A 198 -15.77 0.35 0.00
CA ALA A 198 -16.67 1.12 0.86
C ALA A 198 -17.02 2.51 0.28
N ARG A 199 -16.05 3.23 -0.30
CA ARG A 199 -16.29 4.55 -0.91
C ARG A 199 -17.16 4.50 -2.16
N ILE A 200 -17.00 3.47 -2.99
CA ILE A 200 -17.80 3.30 -4.21
C ILE A 200 -19.24 2.98 -3.83
N ASN A 201 -19.42 2.03 -2.90
CA ASN A 201 -20.74 1.68 -2.36
C ASN A 201 -21.40 2.87 -1.64
N LYS A 202 -20.65 3.72 -0.94
CA LYS A 202 -21.14 5.02 -0.44
C LYS A 202 -21.64 5.93 -1.57
N ALA A 203 -20.94 6.00 -2.70
CA ALA A 203 -21.36 6.82 -3.83
C ALA A 203 -22.68 6.29 -4.44
N ILE A 204 -22.83 4.97 -4.54
CA ILE A 204 -24.08 4.31 -4.96
C ILE A 204 -25.22 4.67 -4.00
N LEU A 205 -25.01 4.51 -2.69
CA LEU A 205 -25.99 4.85 -1.67
C LEU A 205 -26.40 6.34 -1.73
N ASN A 206 -25.42 7.24 -1.85
CA ASN A 206 -25.68 8.68 -1.99
C ASN A 206 -26.52 8.99 -3.23
N PHE A 207 -26.26 8.30 -4.35
CA PHE A 207 -27.09 8.44 -5.55
C PHE A 207 -28.53 7.99 -5.28
N TRP A 208 -28.73 6.87 -4.59
CA TRP A 208 -30.07 6.42 -4.22
C TRP A 208 -30.84 7.45 -3.38
N HIS A 209 -30.18 8.13 -2.44
CA HIS A 209 -30.82 9.19 -1.65
C HIS A 209 -31.28 10.39 -2.49
N THR A 210 -30.78 10.55 -3.72
CA THR A 210 -31.26 11.57 -4.67
C THR A 210 -32.52 11.14 -5.43
N LEU A 211 -32.88 9.87 -5.39
CA LEU A 211 -34.08 9.36 -6.06
C LEU A 211 -35.36 9.74 -5.28
N PRO A 212 -36.48 9.97 -5.98
CA PRO A 212 -37.74 10.35 -5.35
C PRO A 212 -38.34 9.16 -4.58
N MET A 213 -38.06 9.08 -3.27
CA MET A 213 -38.58 8.02 -2.41
C MET A 213 -39.01 8.54 -1.03
N GLN A 214 -39.89 7.79 -0.37
CA GLN A 214 -40.39 8.11 0.97
C GLN A 214 -39.27 8.02 2.02
N GLU A 215 -39.29 8.92 3.00
CA GLU A 215 -38.22 9.03 4.01
C GLU A 215 -38.02 7.74 4.83
N ARG A 216 -39.12 7.01 5.12
CA ARG A 216 -39.08 5.70 5.79
C ARG A 216 -38.25 4.65 5.05
N HIS A 217 -38.08 4.79 3.74
CA HIS A 217 -37.29 3.88 2.92
C HIS A 217 -35.83 4.31 2.91
N LYS A 218 -35.55 5.63 2.86
CA LYS A 218 -34.19 6.18 2.90
C LYS A 218 -33.43 5.73 4.15
N THR A 219 -34.06 5.76 5.32
CA THR A 219 -33.42 5.39 6.59
C THR A 219 -33.08 3.90 6.71
N ASN A 220 -33.64 3.05 5.83
CA ASN A 220 -33.36 1.62 5.78
C ASN A 220 -32.49 1.21 4.58
N MET A 221 -32.01 2.17 3.78
CA MET A 221 -31.16 1.85 2.62
C MET A 221 -29.74 1.56 3.06
N CYS A 222 -29.18 0.48 2.50
CA CYS A 222 -27.76 0.22 2.54
C CYS A 222 -27.33 -0.44 1.24
N THR A 223 -26.08 -0.27 0.88
CA THR A 223 -25.42 -1.09 -0.14
C THR A 223 -24.69 -2.24 0.54
N LEU A 224 -24.70 -3.42 -0.07
CA LEU A 224 -24.00 -4.61 0.41
C LEU A 224 -22.74 -4.84 -0.43
N SER A 225 -21.61 -5.13 0.20
CA SER A 225 -20.34 -5.41 -0.48
C SER A 225 -19.63 -6.59 0.21
N MET A 226 -18.63 -7.16 -0.45
CA MET A 226 -17.90 -8.32 0.07
C MET A 226 -16.39 -8.18 -0.11
N GLY A 227 -15.64 -8.83 0.77
CA GLY A 227 -14.18 -8.81 0.79
C GLY A 227 -13.61 -10.02 1.53
N TRP A 228 -12.28 -10.07 1.62
CA TRP A 228 -11.55 -11.14 2.29
C TRP A 228 -10.52 -10.58 3.27
N ILE A 229 -10.32 -11.30 4.37
CA ILE A 229 -9.21 -11.10 5.31
C ILE A 229 -8.46 -12.43 5.38
N GLY A 230 -7.34 -12.52 4.66
CA GLY A 230 -6.66 -13.79 4.45
C GLY A 230 -7.61 -14.77 3.75
N GLU A 231 -7.88 -15.91 4.39
CA GLU A 231 -8.77 -16.95 3.86
C GLU A 231 -10.24 -16.76 4.28
N SER A 232 -10.54 -15.78 5.15
CA SER A 232 -11.90 -15.52 5.64
C SER A 232 -12.61 -14.51 4.75
N GLY A 233 -13.63 -14.96 4.02
CA GLY A 233 -14.56 -14.08 3.32
C GLY A 233 -15.53 -13.41 4.28
N TYR A 234 -15.91 -12.17 4.01
CA TYR A 234 -16.91 -11.42 4.77
C TYR A 234 -17.73 -10.54 3.85
N MET A 235 -18.96 -10.23 4.29
CA MET A 235 -19.80 -9.20 3.67
C MET A 235 -19.96 -8.04 4.64
N PHE A 236 -20.08 -6.83 4.11
CA PHE A 236 -20.28 -5.63 4.88
C PHE A 236 -21.31 -4.73 4.20
N THR A 237 -22.04 -3.97 5.01
CA THR A 237 -23.00 -2.98 4.52
C THR A 237 -22.43 -1.58 4.68
N VAL A 238 -22.78 -0.70 3.75
CA VAL A 238 -22.57 0.75 3.89
C VAL A 238 -23.94 1.38 4.05
N THR A 239 -24.13 2.07 5.17
CA THR A 239 -25.36 2.77 5.53
C THR A 239 -25.05 4.24 5.80
N THR A 240 -26.06 5.10 5.70
CA THR A 240 -25.96 6.47 6.19
C THR A 240 -26.00 6.47 7.70
N LEU A 241 -24.99 7.09 8.31
CA LEU A 241 -25.12 7.53 9.69
C LEU A 241 -26.11 8.69 9.74
N PRO A 242 -26.79 8.88 10.89
CA PRO A 242 -27.39 10.17 11.23
C PRO A 242 -26.38 11.28 10.92
N THR A 243 -26.86 12.38 10.33
CA THR A 243 -25.99 13.47 9.89
C THR A 243 -25.13 13.93 11.05
N LEU A 244 -23.83 13.62 11.00
CA LEU A 244 -22.84 14.35 11.77
C LEU A 244 -22.99 15.80 11.36
N THR A 245 -23.33 16.65 12.32
CA THR A 245 -23.43 18.08 12.13
C THR A 245 -22.04 18.65 11.87
N GLU A 246 -21.97 19.86 11.30
CA GLU A 246 -20.70 20.59 11.18
C GLU A 246 -20.04 20.74 12.56
N THR A 247 -20.85 20.95 13.61
CA THR A 247 -20.44 20.94 15.01
C THR A 247 -19.80 19.62 15.44
N ASP A 248 -20.30 18.47 15.01
CA ASP A 248 -19.71 17.17 15.35
C ASP A 248 -18.36 16.99 14.67
N PHE A 249 -18.20 17.50 13.44
CA PHE A 249 -16.91 17.53 12.75
C PHE A 249 -15.93 18.48 13.42
N ASP A 250 -16.38 19.66 13.83
CA ASP A 250 -15.55 20.62 14.57
C ASP A 250 -15.10 20.03 15.91
N ASN A 251 -16.00 19.33 16.63
CA ASN A 251 -15.67 18.60 17.85
C ASN A 251 -14.62 17.50 17.61
N ILE A 252 -14.65 16.80 16.47
CA ILE A 252 -13.60 15.83 16.09
C ILE A 252 -12.26 16.54 15.88
N LEU A 253 -12.27 17.63 15.13
CA LEU A 253 -11.07 18.37 14.79
C LEU A 253 -10.44 19.04 16.01
N ASP A 254 -11.26 19.47 16.97
CA ASP A 254 -10.86 20.08 18.24
C ASP A 254 -10.48 19.04 19.31
N SER A 255 -10.78 17.76 19.09
CA SER A 255 -10.39 16.70 20.01
C SER A 255 -8.87 16.59 20.13
N LEU A 256 -8.40 16.43 21.37
CA LEU A 256 -6.97 16.38 21.70
C LEU A 256 -6.43 14.95 21.67
N LEU A 257 -5.25 14.79 21.08
CA LEU A 257 -4.42 13.59 21.17
C LEU A 257 -3.90 13.40 22.62
N PRO A 258 -3.34 12.22 22.99
CA PRO A 258 -2.86 11.98 24.36
C PRO A 258 -1.79 12.97 24.85
N ASP A 259 -1.09 13.63 23.92
CA ASP A 259 -0.08 14.66 24.20
C ASP A 259 -0.63 16.10 24.18
N GLY A 260 -1.96 16.25 24.02
CA GLY A 260 -2.64 17.55 23.96
C GLY A 260 -2.67 18.20 22.58
N THR A 261 -2.20 17.54 21.51
CA THR A 261 -2.25 18.11 20.15
C THR A 261 -3.68 18.02 19.58
N PRO A 262 -4.28 19.10 19.06
CA PRO A 262 -5.57 19.01 18.37
C PRO A 262 -5.48 18.18 17.08
N ILE A 263 -6.50 17.38 16.78
CA ILE A 263 -6.59 16.57 15.56
C ILE A 263 -6.46 17.44 14.30
N ALA A 264 -7.05 18.65 14.30
CA ALA A 264 -6.89 19.62 13.21
C ALA A 264 -5.43 19.98 12.90
N SER A 265 -4.55 19.88 13.90
CA SER A 265 -3.13 20.20 13.83
C SER A 265 -2.25 18.98 13.56
N LEU A 266 -2.84 17.80 13.28
CA LEU A 266 -2.11 16.58 12.95
C LEU A 266 -1.22 16.78 11.73
N LYS A 267 0.08 16.73 11.96
CA LYS A 267 1.08 16.62 10.90
C LYS A 267 1.52 15.18 10.77
N THR A 268 1.90 14.76 9.56
CA THR A 268 2.51 13.44 9.31
C THR A 268 3.72 13.15 10.21
N LYS A 269 4.38 14.20 10.75
CA LYS A 269 5.42 14.09 11.76
C LYS A 269 4.93 13.39 13.04
N TRP A 270 3.73 13.71 13.52
CA TRP A 270 3.16 13.15 14.75
C TRP A 270 3.00 11.63 14.68
N PHE A 271 2.60 11.07 13.53
CA PHE A 271 2.53 9.62 13.36
C PHE A 271 3.89 8.93 13.32
N ARG A 272 4.93 9.66 12.90
CA ARG A 272 6.29 9.12 12.75
C ARG A 272 7.07 9.21 14.05
N GLU A 273 6.89 10.28 14.81
CA GLU A 273 7.67 10.60 16.01
C GLU A 273 7.63 9.50 17.09
N PRO A 274 6.48 8.87 17.41
CA PRO A 274 6.41 7.70 18.30
C PRO A 274 7.02 6.42 17.71
N GLN A 275 7.14 6.33 16.38
CA GLN A 275 7.75 5.19 15.68
C GLN A 275 9.26 5.36 15.51
N LEU A 276 9.78 6.57 15.73
CA LEU A 276 11.20 6.82 15.69
C LEU A 276 11.83 6.34 17.00
N PRO A 277 13.02 5.73 16.96
CA PRO A 277 13.78 5.42 18.17
C PRO A 277 13.94 6.69 19.00
N HIS A 278 13.86 6.57 20.32
CA HIS A 278 14.09 7.69 21.21
C HIS A 278 15.49 8.28 20.95
N SER A 279 15.68 9.59 21.13
CA SER A 279 16.98 10.24 20.86
C SER A 279 18.14 9.56 21.64
N SER A 280 17.83 9.06 22.84
CA SER A 280 18.76 8.31 23.70
C SER A 280 19.17 6.93 23.15
N THR A 281 18.46 6.38 22.17
CA THR A 281 18.82 5.11 21.51
C THR A 281 19.87 5.31 20.42
N PHE A 282 20.14 6.55 20.02
CA PHE A 282 21.19 6.84 19.06
C PHE A 282 22.57 6.94 19.74
N PRO A 283 23.65 6.56 19.03
CA PRO A 283 25.01 6.78 19.54
C PRO A 283 25.28 8.25 19.83
N ALA A 284 26.16 8.55 20.79
CA ALA A 284 26.59 9.91 21.10
C ALA A 284 27.18 10.67 19.89
N SER A 285 27.60 9.95 18.85
CA SER A 285 28.06 10.50 17.57
C SER A 285 26.93 10.92 16.62
N TYR A 286 25.66 10.84 17.04
CA TYR A 286 24.50 11.26 16.25
C TYR A 286 23.86 12.55 16.82
N PRO A 287 23.48 13.54 15.97
CA PRO A 287 23.73 13.60 14.53
C PRO A 287 25.22 13.79 14.23
N ARG A 288 25.71 13.13 13.18
CA ARG A 288 27.14 13.09 12.81
C ARG A 288 27.71 14.43 12.31
N ALA A 289 26.90 15.48 12.29
CA ALA A 289 27.31 16.82 11.90
C ALA A 289 26.37 17.87 12.51
N SER A 290 26.82 19.13 12.46
CA SER A 290 26.05 20.26 12.97
C SER A 290 24.77 20.51 12.16
N PRO A 291 23.74 21.17 12.75
CA PRO A 291 22.56 21.59 12.01
C PRO A 291 22.88 22.45 10.77
N THR A 292 23.94 23.25 10.83
CA THR A 292 24.43 24.05 9.70
C THR A 292 24.91 23.17 8.55
N ALA A 293 25.69 22.13 8.84
CA ALA A 293 26.17 21.19 7.83
C ALA A 293 25.02 20.47 7.12
N TRP A 294 24.01 20.03 7.88
CA TRP A 294 22.82 19.43 7.30
C TRP A 294 22.01 20.41 6.45
N ARG A 295 21.90 21.67 6.88
CA ARG A 295 21.24 22.71 6.09
C ARG A 295 21.96 22.97 4.77
N LEU A 296 23.29 22.99 4.76
CA LEU A 296 24.10 23.12 3.55
C LEU A 296 23.89 21.93 2.61
N PHE A 297 23.94 20.71 3.16
CA PHE A 297 23.67 19.49 2.40
C PHE A 297 22.31 19.55 1.71
N TRP A 298 21.22 19.82 2.44
CA TRP A 298 19.87 19.85 1.88
C TRP A 298 19.57 21.02 0.93
N LYS A 299 20.38 22.07 0.96
CA LYS A 299 20.26 23.22 0.04
C LYS A 299 21.10 23.05 -1.24
N ALA A 300 21.94 22.01 -1.32
CA ALA A 300 22.84 21.82 -2.45
C ALA A 300 22.06 21.55 -3.76
N SER A 301 22.55 22.06 -4.89
CA SER A 301 21.91 21.82 -6.20
C SER A 301 22.40 20.52 -6.87
N ILE A 302 22.58 19.46 -6.07
CA ILE A 302 23.08 18.16 -6.55
C ILE A 302 21.94 17.26 -7.06
N PRO A 303 22.21 16.28 -7.96
CA PRO A 303 21.20 15.35 -8.43
C PRO A 303 20.55 14.54 -7.28
N HIS A 304 19.24 14.30 -7.36
CA HIS A 304 18.50 13.54 -6.33
C HIS A 304 19.11 12.16 -6.01
N ARG A 305 19.69 11.47 -7.00
CA ARG A 305 20.37 10.18 -6.75
C ARG A 305 21.65 10.34 -5.93
N ALA A 306 22.37 11.44 -6.07
CA ALA A 306 23.58 11.72 -5.29
C ALA A 306 23.25 11.98 -3.81
N TYR A 307 22.13 12.64 -3.52
CA TYR A 307 21.62 12.80 -2.15
C TYR A 307 21.49 11.47 -1.41
N THR A 308 20.92 10.45 -2.06
CA THR A 308 20.75 9.13 -1.45
C THR A 308 22.10 8.45 -1.17
N LEU A 309 23.09 8.62 -2.04
CA LEU A 309 24.43 8.04 -1.87
C LEU A 309 25.19 8.71 -0.73
N LEU A 310 25.24 10.05 -0.73
CA LEU A 310 25.88 10.82 0.34
C LEU A 310 25.21 10.57 1.69
N TRP A 311 23.88 10.52 1.74
CA TRP A 311 23.16 10.14 2.95
C TRP A 311 23.59 8.77 3.47
N ARG A 312 23.68 7.76 2.59
CA ARG A 312 24.14 6.42 2.99
C ARG A 312 25.58 6.44 3.50
N LEU A 313 26.48 7.16 2.83
CA LEU A 313 27.87 7.33 3.25
C LEU A 313 27.98 7.98 4.62
N TYR A 314 27.27 9.09 4.85
CA TYR A 314 27.28 9.80 6.13
C TYR A 314 26.75 8.96 7.29
N HIS A 315 26.00 7.89 7.00
CA HIS A 315 25.46 6.97 8.00
C HIS A 315 26.18 5.60 8.05
N HIS A 316 27.30 5.42 7.34
CA HIS A 316 28.02 4.14 7.20
C HIS A 316 27.13 3.00 6.69
N LYS A 317 26.28 3.32 5.71
CA LYS A 317 25.34 2.41 5.06
C LYS A 317 25.61 2.28 3.56
N MET A 318 26.82 2.58 3.09
CA MET A 318 27.16 2.31 1.70
C MET A 318 27.05 0.82 1.39
N PRO A 319 26.48 0.45 0.24
CA PRO A 319 26.28 -0.94 -0.13
C PRO A 319 27.58 -1.60 -0.66
N CYS A 320 28.73 -1.39 -0.04
CA CYS A 320 30.00 -2.01 -0.47
C CYS A 320 29.96 -3.54 -0.34
N LYS A 321 30.84 -4.28 -1.04
CA LYS A 321 30.79 -5.75 -1.04
C LYS A 321 30.99 -6.34 0.35
N GLU A 322 31.81 -5.76 1.23
CA GLU A 322 31.92 -6.19 2.63
C GLU A 322 30.55 -6.19 3.34
N ARG A 323 29.81 -5.08 3.21
CA ARG A 323 28.48 -4.95 3.80
C ARG A 323 27.46 -5.89 3.15
N LEU A 324 27.52 -6.06 1.83
CA LEU A 324 26.61 -6.97 1.12
C LEU A 324 26.88 -8.43 1.46
N HIS A 325 28.15 -8.82 1.62
CA HIS A 325 28.54 -10.14 2.10
C HIS A 325 27.93 -10.44 3.48
N GLN A 326 27.97 -9.48 4.40
CA GLN A 326 27.35 -9.63 5.73
C GLN A 326 25.81 -9.75 5.67
N LEU A 327 25.15 -9.05 4.74
CA LEU A 327 23.68 -9.00 4.66
C LEU A 327 23.06 -10.12 3.83
N ILE A 328 23.72 -10.53 2.75
CA ILE A 328 23.24 -11.48 1.74
C ILE A 328 24.41 -12.35 1.23
N PRO A 329 25.04 -13.16 2.09
CA PRO A 329 26.25 -13.92 1.77
C PRO A 329 26.06 -14.90 0.61
N THR A 330 24.83 -15.39 0.38
CA THR A 330 24.52 -16.28 -0.75
C THR A 330 24.69 -15.63 -2.11
N ARG A 331 24.47 -14.32 -2.22
CA ARG A 331 24.63 -13.56 -3.46
C ARG A 331 26.00 -12.89 -3.57
N PHE A 332 26.60 -12.57 -2.43
CA PHE A 332 27.92 -11.96 -2.33
C PHE A 332 28.80 -12.83 -1.44
N PRO A 333 29.41 -13.91 -1.97
CA PRO A 333 30.14 -14.88 -1.17
C PRO A 333 31.47 -14.34 -0.63
N GLU A 334 32.03 -13.30 -1.25
CA GLU A 334 33.32 -12.73 -0.91
C GLU A 334 33.23 -11.21 -0.68
N PRO A 335 33.90 -10.67 0.36
CA PRO A 335 33.93 -9.24 0.64
C PRO A 335 34.94 -8.47 -0.23
N ASP A 336 35.71 -9.16 -1.07
CA ASP A 336 36.85 -8.59 -1.77
C ASP A 336 36.43 -7.68 -2.94
N CYS A 337 37.20 -6.61 -3.12
CA CYS A 337 37.07 -5.66 -4.19
C CYS A 337 37.42 -6.32 -5.52
N VAL A 338 36.48 -6.26 -6.46
CA VAL A 338 36.60 -6.88 -7.79
C VAL A 338 37.73 -6.29 -8.65
N TYR A 339 38.32 -5.16 -8.25
CA TYR A 339 39.38 -4.50 -9.02
C TYR A 339 40.78 -4.82 -8.51
N CYS A 340 41.00 -4.78 -7.20
CA CYS A 340 42.34 -4.92 -6.61
C CYS A 340 42.47 -6.07 -5.60
N GLY A 341 41.40 -6.83 -5.34
CA GLY A 341 41.40 -7.97 -4.43
C GLY A 341 41.54 -7.66 -2.93
N GLY A 342 41.53 -6.38 -2.52
CA GLY A 342 41.49 -6.00 -1.11
C GLY A 342 40.07 -5.98 -0.56
N VAL A 343 39.87 -5.94 0.75
CA VAL A 343 38.52 -5.87 1.36
C VAL A 343 37.77 -4.61 0.91
N ASP A 344 36.59 -4.77 0.30
CA ASP A 344 35.76 -3.66 -0.17
C ASP A 344 34.95 -3.05 0.99
N SER A 345 35.67 -2.45 1.94
CA SER A 345 35.10 -1.61 3.00
C SER A 345 34.50 -0.32 2.43
N GLU A 346 33.78 0.46 3.23
CA GLU A 346 33.21 1.73 2.77
C GLU A 346 34.29 2.72 2.27
N GLU A 347 35.40 2.84 3.01
CA GLU A 347 36.52 3.66 2.60
C GLU A 347 37.19 3.12 1.32
N HIS A 348 37.30 1.79 1.19
CA HIS A 348 37.85 1.18 -0.02
C HIS A 348 36.92 1.35 -1.24
N PHE A 349 35.62 1.28 -1.01
CA PHE A 349 34.60 1.50 -2.03
C PHE A 349 34.59 2.94 -2.52
N VAL A 350 34.84 3.92 -1.64
CA VAL A 350 34.79 5.34 -2.00
C VAL A 350 36.15 5.87 -2.43
N TRP A 351 37.22 5.58 -1.69
CA TRP A 351 38.48 6.35 -1.71
C TRP A 351 39.74 5.51 -1.90
N SER A 352 40.01 4.51 -1.02
CA SER A 352 41.35 3.92 -0.88
C SER A 352 41.70 2.83 -1.90
N CYS A 353 40.73 2.35 -2.70
CA CYS A 353 41.00 1.44 -3.81
C CYS A 353 41.89 2.12 -4.88
N PRO A 354 43.01 1.53 -5.34
CA PRO A 354 43.93 2.18 -6.28
C PRO A 354 43.25 2.75 -7.54
N PHE A 355 42.32 1.98 -8.13
CA PHE A 355 41.54 2.39 -9.31
C PHE A 355 40.60 3.56 -9.04
N LYS A 356 40.07 3.66 -7.81
CA LYS A 356 39.18 4.75 -7.39
C LYS A 356 39.96 5.96 -6.94
N HIS A 357 41.14 5.74 -6.35
CA HIS A 357 42.05 6.79 -5.95
C HIS A 357 42.57 7.58 -7.16
N GLU A 358 42.87 6.92 -8.29
CA GLU A 358 43.22 7.58 -9.56
C GLU A 358 42.14 8.59 -10.02
N ILE A 359 40.86 8.23 -9.85
CA ILE A 359 39.72 9.10 -10.17
C ILE A 359 39.78 10.36 -9.32
N TRP A 360 39.95 10.21 -8.00
CA TRP A 360 40.00 11.33 -7.07
C TRP A 360 41.23 12.20 -7.29
N GLN A 361 42.40 11.64 -7.60
CA GLN A 361 43.60 12.41 -7.97
C GLN A 361 43.39 13.25 -9.24
N THR A 362 42.73 12.66 -10.24
CA THR A 362 42.41 13.36 -11.49
C THR A 362 41.39 14.48 -11.26
N ILE A 363 40.41 14.27 -10.38
CA ILE A 363 39.40 15.29 -10.05
C ILE A 363 40.00 16.40 -9.19
N SER A 364 40.79 16.05 -8.18
CA SER A 364 41.40 17.03 -7.27
C SER A 364 42.30 18.01 -8.02
N SER A 365 43.18 17.48 -8.87
CA SER A 365 44.06 18.29 -9.73
C SER A 365 43.32 19.20 -10.71
N ARG A 366 42.09 18.85 -11.12
CA ARG A 366 41.30 19.64 -12.08
C ARG A 366 40.46 20.73 -11.45
N PHE A 367 39.90 20.48 -10.26
CA PHE A 367 38.79 21.30 -9.74
C PHE A 367 39.08 21.97 -8.39
N PHE A 368 40.10 21.53 -7.65
CA PHE A 368 40.45 22.08 -6.34
C PHE A 368 41.68 22.98 -6.46
N VAL A 369 41.70 24.09 -5.70
CA VAL A 369 42.86 24.99 -5.65
C VAL A 369 44.07 24.28 -5.03
N ASP A 370 43.82 23.56 -3.94
CA ASP A 370 44.80 22.71 -3.27
C ASP A 370 44.31 21.25 -3.33
N PRO A 371 44.85 20.43 -4.25
CA PRO A 371 44.46 19.03 -4.38
C PRO A 371 44.67 18.19 -3.11
N THR A 372 45.57 18.60 -2.21
CA THR A 372 45.91 17.86 -0.99
C THR A 372 44.83 17.96 0.09
N LYS A 373 43.95 18.97 0.00
CA LYS A 373 42.82 19.14 0.93
C LYS A 373 41.71 18.13 0.70
N LEU A 374 41.64 17.50 -0.48
CA LEU A 374 40.68 16.43 -0.73
C LEU A 374 41.14 15.17 0.00
N THR A 375 40.42 14.81 1.06
CA THR A 375 40.68 13.60 1.86
C THR A 375 39.41 12.79 2.02
N TYR A 376 39.53 11.52 2.43
CA TYR A 376 38.35 10.71 2.76
C TYR A 376 37.50 11.36 3.87
N ASN A 377 38.12 12.03 4.84
CA ASN A 377 37.44 12.76 5.91
C ASN A 377 36.51 13.86 5.38
N LEU A 378 36.93 14.54 4.32
CA LEU A 378 36.11 15.55 3.64
C LEU A 378 34.90 14.93 2.91
N ILE A 379 35.05 13.71 2.41
CA ILE A 379 34.02 13.03 1.60
C ILE A 379 32.98 12.32 2.47
N HIS A 380 33.38 11.67 3.56
CA HIS A 380 32.49 10.82 4.37
C HIS A 380 31.74 11.56 5.49
N LEU A 381 31.95 12.87 5.63
CA LEU A 381 31.25 13.72 6.59
C LEU A 381 30.36 14.74 5.87
N PRO A 382 29.22 15.13 6.47
CA PRO A 382 28.43 16.26 5.97
C PRO A 382 29.26 17.54 5.91
N PRO A 383 28.93 18.46 4.98
CA PRO A 383 29.76 19.62 4.66
C PRO A 383 29.95 20.55 5.87
N SER A 384 31.19 20.75 6.32
CA SER A 384 31.50 21.48 7.56
C SER A 384 32.52 22.62 7.39
N SER A 385 33.22 22.70 6.25
CA SER A 385 34.19 23.76 5.93
C SER A 385 34.08 24.15 4.45
N ASP A 386 34.41 25.39 4.13
CA ASP A 386 34.52 25.85 2.74
C ASP A 386 35.88 25.43 2.19
N VAL A 387 35.90 24.32 1.46
CA VAL A 387 37.05 23.94 0.65
C VAL A 387 37.00 24.72 -0.64
N GLU A 388 38.06 25.49 -0.91
CA GLU A 388 38.17 26.31 -2.10
C GLU A 388 38.32 25.46 -3.36
N VAL A 389 37.34 25.61 -4.26
CA VAL A 389 37.40 25.10 -5.62
C VAL A 389 37.97 26.18 -6.54
N ALA A 390 38.34 25.81 -7.77
CA ALA A 390 38.89 26.76 -8.73
C ALA A 390 37.96 27.99 -8.90
N PRO A 391 38.47 29.24 -8.72
CA PRO A 391 37.63 30.45 -8.65
C PRO A 391 36.77 30.73 -9.90
N SER A 392 37.17 30.18 -11.05
CA SER A 392 36.43 30.29 -12.31
C SER A 392 35.16 29.42 -12.36
N LEU A 393 34.93 28.58 -11.35
CA LEU A 393 33.81 27.64 -11.31
C LEU A 393 32.74 28.08 -10.31
N SER A 394 31.53 28.34 -10.81
CA SER A 394 30.30 28.47 -10.03
C SER A 394 29.77 27.10 -9.54
N VAL A 395 30.60 26.35 -8.79
CA VAL A 395 30.23 25.08 -8.15
C VAL A 395 30.83 25.03 -6.74
N THR A 396 30.30 24.17 -5.88
CA THR A 396 30.86 23.89 -4.55
C THR A 396 31.68 22.60 -4.58
N TYR A 397 32.54 22.37 -3.58
CA TYR A 397 33.22 21.08 -3.44
C TYR A 397 32.22 19.92 -3.25
N LEU A 398 31.07 20.18 -2.63
CA LEU A 398 30.01 19.20 -2.47
C LEU A 398 29.42 18.78 -3.82
N ASP A 399 29.24 19.72 -4.76
CA ASP A 399 28.77 19.41 -6.12
C ASP A 399 29.74 18.48 -6.85
N ILE A 400 31.04 18.70 -6.66
CA ILE A 400 32.11 17.88 -7.23
C ILE A 400 32.08 16.48 -6.61
N ILE A 401 32.09 16.38 -5.28
CA ILE A 401 32.04 15.10 -4.56
C ILE A 401 30.78 14.30 -4.96
N ALA A 402 29.62 14.96 -4.99
CA ALA A 402 28.35 14.33 -5.38
C ALA A 402 28.40 13.77 -6.81
N SER A 403 28.97 14.53 -7.75
CA SER A 403 29.09 14.14 -9.16
C SER A 403 30.02 12.94 -9.36
N VAL A 404 31.16 12.92 -8.65
CA VAL A 404 32.10 11.81 -8.70
C VAL A 404 31.51 10.58 -8.05
N LEU A 405 30.96 10.70 -6.83
CA LEU A 405 30.39 9.56 -6.09
C LEU A 405 29.24 8.91 -6.87
N LEU A 406 28.38 9.71 -7.50
CA LEU A 406 27.29 9.20 -8.33
C LEU A 406 27.82 8.44 -9.56
N SER A 407 28.81 9.01 -10.26
CA SER A 407 29.39 8.40 -11.46
C SER A 407 30.13 7.10 -11.13
N LEU A 408 30.90 7.12 -10.03
CA LEU A 408 31.63 5.98 -9.51
C LEU A 408 30.66 4.86 -9.11
N TRP A 409 29.64 5.17 -8.32
CA TRP A 409 28.65 4.18 -7.88
C TRP A 409 27.94 3.54 -9.08
N GLN A 410 27.51 4.33 -10.07
CA GLN A 410 26.82 3.81 -11.25
C GLN A 410 27.71 2.83 -12.03
N LEU A 411 28.95 3.22 -12.34
CA LEU A 411 29.85 2.38 -13.13
C LEU A 411 30.34 1.16 -12.35
N HIS A 412 30.56 1.30 -11.05
CA HIS A 412 30.91 0.17 -10.19
C HIS A 412 29.83 -0.92 -10.23
N TRP A 413 28.56 -0.56 -10.01
CA TRP A 413 27.48 -1.55 -10.00
C TRP A 413 27.11 -2.05 -11.39
N LYS A 414 27.32 -1.23 -12.43
CA LYS A 414 27.16 -1.67 -13.81
C LYS A 414 28.19 -2.74 -14.18
N PHE A 415 29.43 -2.62 -13.70
CA PHE A 415 30.43 -3.67 -13.87
C PHE A 415 30.00 -4.98 -13.18
N ILE A 416 29.51 -4.90 -11.94
CA ILE A 416 29.13 -6.10 -11.17
C ILE A 416 27.86 -6.78 -11.70
N PHE A 417 26.86 -6.01 -12.14
CA PHE A 417 25.55 -6.57 -12.50
C PHE A 417 25.29 -6.69 -14.00
N GLU A 418 26.04 -5.97 -14.84
CA GLU A 418 25.83 -5.92 -16.29
C GLU A 418 27.11 -6.23 -17.07
N ASP A 419 28.15 -6.76 -16.41
CA ASP A 419 29.47 -7.09 -17.00
C ASP A 419 30.10 -5.93 -17.79
N HIS A 420 29.75 -4.68 -17.43
CA HIS A 420 30.23 -3.50 -18.13
C HIS A 420 31.62 -3.10 -17.64
N GLN A 421 32.62 -3.19 -18.50
CA GLN A 421 34.02 -2.89 -18.15
C GLN A 421 34.19 -1.55 -17.40
N PHE A 422 34.87 -1.58 -16.27
CA PHE A 422 35.12 -0.40 -15.44
C PHE A 422 36.38 0.33 -15.89
N TRP A 423 36.24 1.62 -16.21
CA TRP A 423 37.35 2.49 -16.59
C TRP A 423 37.37 3.76 -15.72
N PRO A 424 38.45 4.02 -14.94
CA PRO A 424 38.59 5.23 -14.13
C PRO A 424 38.33 6.52 -14.91
N GLN A 425 38.86 6.60 -16.13
CA GLN A 425 38.72 7.77 -17.00
C GLN A 425 37.27 8.01 -17.45
N GLU A 426 36.44 6.97 -17.54
CA GLU A 426 35.02 7.14 -17.84
C GLU A 426 34.27 7.77 -16.66
N VAL A 427 34.60 7.36 -15.43
CA VAL A 427 34.06 7.99 -14.21
C VAL A 427 34.42 9.47 -14.19
N VAL A 428 35.70 9.80 -14.44
CA VAL A 428 36.18 11.18 -14.51
C VAL A 428 35.42 11.98 -15.59
N ALA A 429 35.22 11.42 -16.78
CA ALA A 429 34.52 12.10 -17.88
C ALA A 429 33.03 12.33 -17.57
N ARG A 430 32.36 11.36 -16.96
CA ARG A 430 30.96 11.49 -16.52
C ARG A 430 30.80 12.53 -15.41
N ALA A 431 31.66 12.46 -14.39
CA ALA A 431 31.68 13.43 -13.30
C ALA A 431 31.95 14.85 -13.82
N THR A 432 32.96 15.02 -14.67
CA THR A 432 33.30 16.30 -15.32
C THR A 432 32.09 16.89 -16.06
N ARG A 433 31.36 16.08 -16.85
CA ARG A 433 30.15 16.53 -17.55
C ARG A 433 29.04 16.99 -16.60
N GLN A 434 28.85 16.29 -15.46
CA GLN A 434 27.87 16.68 -14.45
C GLN A 434 28.27 17.99 -13.76
N ILE A 435 29.55 18.15 -13.39
CA ILE A 435 30.08 19.37 -12.79
C ILE A 435 29.89 20.56 -13.74
N LEU A 436 30.22 20.41 -15.02
CA LEU A 436 30.02 21.45 -16.04
C LEU A 436 28.55 21.81 -16.23
N LYS A 437 27.65 20.83 -16.11
CA LYS A 437 26.20 21.09 -16.16
C LYS A 437 25.76 21.95 -14.97
N ILE A 438 26.17 21.61 -13.75
CA ILE A 438 25.85 22.36 -12.54
C ILE A 438 26.43 23.78 -12.63
N HIS A 439 27.67 23.92 -13.08
CA HIS A 439 28.32 25.21 -13.31
C HIS A 439 27.51 26.12 -14.24
N LYS A 440 27.04 25.59 -15.38
CA LYS A 440 26.22 26.33 -16.34
C LYS A 440 24.87 26.71 -15.75
N GLU A 441 24.21 25.81 -15.03
CA GLU A 441 22.92 26.07 -14.38
C GLU A 441 23.04 27.15 -13.30
N ASN A 442 24.10 27.13 -12.49
CA ASN A 442 24.34 28.15 -11.47
C ASN A 442 24.62 29.52 -12.10
N ASN A 443 25.45 29.59 -13.16
CA ASN A 443 25.69 30.84 -13.87
C ASN A 443 24.41 31.42 -14.51
N SER A 444 23.55 30.59 -15.10
CA SER A 444 22.28 31.04 -15.65
C SER A 444 21.35 31.61 -14.58
N ARG A 445 21.35 31.05 -13.36
CA ARG A 445 20.58 31.58 -12.23
C ARG A 445 21.11 32.92 -11.74
N LEU A 446 22.43 33.11 -11.74
CA LEU A 446 23.07 34.39 -11.37
C LEU A 446 22.79 35.51 -12.39
N LEU A 447 22.46 35.18 -13.64
CA LEU A 447 22.11 36.16 -14.68
C LEU A 447 20.60 36.51 -14.70
N GLN A 448 19.76 35.75 -14.00
CA GLN A 448 18.30 35.91 -13.99
C GLN A 448 17.76 36.52 -12.69
N GLY A 449 18.56 36.59 -11.63
CA GLY A 449 18.26 37.29 -10.38
C GLY A 449 19.07 38.56 -10.28
#